data_AF-A0A2G2YJE5-F1
#
_entry.id   AF-A0A2G2YJE5-F1
#
_cell.length_a   1.000
_cell.length_b   1.000
_cell.length_c   1.000
_cell.angle_alpha   90.00
_cell.angle_beta   90.00
_cell.angle_gamma   90.00
#
_symmetry.space_group_name_H-M   'P 1'
#
loop_
_entity.id
_entity.type
_entity.pdbx_description
1 polymer ?
#
loop_
_entity_poly.entity_id
_entity_poly.type
_entity_poly.pdbx_seq_one_letter_code
_entity_poly.pdbx_strand_id
1 'polypeptide(L)'
;MFLFFSTGFAFGVVPEYAKLGGHGFAFTISRSKEMKGALPSRYLGLSNNSDVGNFSNHLFAVEFDTVQDFEFGDISDIHVGIDINDLESNASVNASYFSEENFTKQNLFLQCGKTIQAWIDYDSSRNLLNVTLSICIGILVLMRVMINFSCSLSPDNVDGVDMTLIAELLQ
;
A
#
# COMPACT_ATOMS: atom_id res chain seq x y z
N MET A 1 -1.64 25.37 6.66
CA MET A 1 -1.89 24.87 5.30
C MET A 1 -2.62 23.55 5.46
N PHE A 2 -3.83 23.38 4.91
CA PHE A 2 -4.47 22.06 4.90
C PHE A 2 -3.82 21.24 3.81
N LEU A 3 -3.25 20.10 4.18
CA LEU A 3 -2.70 19.14 3.24
C LEU A 3 -3.83 18.27 2.72
N PHE A 4 -4.01 18.27 1.41
CA PHE A 4 -4.81 17.28 0.70
C PHE A 4 -3.91 16.68 -0.36
N PHE A 5 -3.82 15.35 -0.40
CA PHE A 5 -3.18 14.67 -1.51
C PHE A 5 -4.09 13.57 -2.04
N SER A 6 -3.99 13.36 -3.34
CA SER A 6 -4.67 12.28 -4.04
C SER A 6 -3.68 11.73 -5.07
N THR A 7 -3.51 10.42 -5.08
CA THR A 7 -2.73 9.73 -6.09
C THR A 7 -3.51 8.52 -6.58
N GLY A 8 -3.36 8.24 -7.87
CA GLY A 8 -3.94 7.06 -8.49
C GLY A 8 -2.95 6.45 -9.45
N PHE A 9 -2.82 5.13 -9.42
CA PHE A 9 -1.92 4.38 -10.29
C PHE A 9 -2.52 3.02 -10.65
N ALA A 10 -2.06 2.47 -11.76
CA ALA A 10 -2.45 1.14 -12.21
C ALA A 10 -1.24 0.20 -12.14
N PHE A 11 -1.47 -1.03 -11.73
CA PHE A 11 -0.44 -2.07 -11.64
C PHE A 11 -1.01 -3.42 -12.04
N GLY A 12 -0.13 -4.35 -12.35
CA GLY A 12 -0.46 -5.77 -12.54
C GLY A 12 0.69 -6.60 -12.00
N VAL A 13 0.36 -7.62 -11.20
CA VAL A 13 1.37 -8.51 -10.62
C VAL A 13 1.29 -9.85 -11.33
N VAL A 14 2.40 -10.22 -11.98
CA VAL A 14 2.58 -11.49 -12.69
C VAL A 14 3.74 -12.22 -12.03
N PRO A 15 3.50 -13.31 -11.29
CA PRO A 15 4.59 -14.07 -10.68
C PRO A 15 5.40 -14.78 -11.77
N GLU A 16 6.74 -14.79 -11.65
CA GLU A 16 7.61 -15.53 -12.58
C GLU A 16 7.32 -17.03 -12.50
N TYR A 17 7.18 -17.56 -11.29
CA TYR A 17 6.77 -18.93 -11.04
C TYR A 17 5.42 -18.93 -10.35
N ALA A 18 4.42 -19.62 -10.92
CA ALA A 18 3.05 -19.64 -10.39
C ALA A 18 2.91 -20.11 -8.93
N LYS A 19 3.95 -20.72 -8.35
CA LYS A 19 4.00 -21.18 -6.96
C LYS A 19 4.99 -20.40 -6.07
N LEU A 20 5.80 -19.52 -6.66
CA LEU A 20 6.76 -18.66 -5.96
C LEU A 20 6.43 -17.24 -6.42
N GLY A 21 5.51 -16.59 -5.70
CA GLY A 21 5.23 -15.18 -5.87
C GLY A 21 6.25 -14.31 -5.14
N GLY A 22 6.20 -12.99 -5.38
CA GLY A 22 6.93 -12.02 -4.57
C GLY A 22 6.18 -11.68 -3.27
N HIS A 23 6.75 -10.81 -2.42
CA HIS A 23 6.09 -10.34 -1.20
C HIS A 23 5.09 -9.22 -1.48
N GLY A 24 5.37 -8.31 -2.40
CA GLY A 24 4.41 -7.25 -2.73
C GLY A 24 5.10 -6.01 -3.25
N PHE A 25 4.48 -4.86 -3.04
CA PHE A 25 5.09 -3.55 -3.27
C PHE A 25 4.39 -2.47 -2.46
N ALA A 26 4.95 -1.25 -2.42
CA ALA A 26 4.34 -0.16 -1.67
C ALA A 26 4.36 1.19 -2.39
N PHE A 27 3.30 1.97 -2.17
CA PHE A 27 3.34 3.42 -2.39
C PHE A 27 3.92 4.08 -1.13
N THR A 28 4.90 4.97 -1.27
CA THR A 28 5.61 5.52 -0.11
C THR A 28 5.72 7.04 -0.14
N ILE A 29 5.73 7.62 1.04
CA ILE A 29 6.10 9.01 1.30
C ILE A 29 7.20 8.98 2.35
N SER A 30 8.38 9.52 2.03
CA SER A 30 9.53 9.51 2.92
C SER A 30 10.46 10.69 2.66
N ARG A 31 11.26 11.07 3.67
CA ARG A 31 12.22 12.19 3.57
C ARG A 31 13.39 11.93 2.62
N SER A 32 13.61 10.68 2.24
CA SER A 32 14.70 10.28 1.35
C SER A 32 14.16 9.30 0.32
N LYS A 33 14.35 9.65 -0.95
CA LYS A 33 14.11 8.73 -2.07
C LYS A 33 15.00 7.48 -2.03
N GLU A 34 16.21 7.61 -1.49
CA GLU A 34 17.13 6.49 -1.33
C GLU A 34 16.84 5.79 0.01
N MET A 35 16.23 4.61 -0.03
CA MET A 35 16.04 3.73 1.13
C MET A 35 17.29 2.88 1.36
N LYS A 36 18.35 3.54 1.86
CA LYS A 36 19.68 2.92 1.97
C LYS A 36 19.67 1.75 2.95
N GLY A 37 20.12 0.60 2.46
CA GLY A 37 20.19 -0.61 3.28
C GLY A 37 18.84 -1.25 3.55
N ALA A 38 17.77 -0.80 2.87
CA ALA A 38 16.52 -1.54 2.87
C ALA A 38 16.72 -2.92 2.23
N LEU A 39 16.01 -3.89 2.77
CA LEU A 39 16.08 -5.29 2.35
C LEU A 39 14.88 -5.65 1.47
N PRO A 40 15.03 -6.66 0.60
CA PRO A 40 13.94 -7.17 -0.21
C PRO A 40 13.01 -8.10 0.58
N SER A 41 12.10 -8.77 -0.13
CA SER A 41 11.18 -9.77 0.42
C SER A 41 10.21 -9.10 1.40
N ARG A 42 10.04 -9.66 2.60
CA ARG A 42 9.15 -9.19 3.67
C ARG A 42 9.33 -7.72 4.07
N TYR A 43 10.48 -7.13 3.75
CA TYR A 43 10.76 -5.72 4.05
C TYR A 43 10.30 -4.76 2.95
N LEU A 44 9.77 -5.27 1.83
CA LEU A 44 9.21 -4.54 0.68
C LEU A 44 10.13 -3.47 0.07
N GLY A 45 11.44 -3.56 0.32
CA GLY A 45 12.40 -2.53 -0.08
C GLY A 45 12.29 -1.24 0.74
N LEU A 46 11.61 -1.28 1.89
CA LEU A 46 11.30 -0.13 2.74
C LEU A 46 12.23 0.05 3.94
N SER A 47 12.65 -1.06 4.55
CA SER A 47 13.43 -1.05 5.80
C SER A 47 14.30 -2.29 5.92
N ASN A 48 14.92 -2.48 7.08
CA ASN A 48 15.71 -3.66 7.43
C ASN A 48 15.50 -4.03 8.91
N ASN A 49 16.09 -5.15 9.36
CA ASN A 49 15.90 -5.64 10.73
C ASN A 49 16.30 -4.64 11.83
N SER A 50 17.23 -3.74 11.52
CA SER A 50 17.81 -2.82 12.51
C SER A 50 17.14 -1.45 12.53
N ASP A 51 16.26 -1.19 11.57
CA ASP A 51 15.68 0.13 11.32
C ASP A 51 14.14 0.12 11.19
N VAL A 52 13.53 -1.07 11.20
CA VAL A 52 12.07 -1.22 11.27
C VAL A 52 11.54 -0.62 12.58
N GLY A 53 10.44 0.14 12.51
CA GLY A 53 9.86 0.86 13.65
C GLY A 53 10.58 2.17 14.02
N ASN A 54 11.63 2.56 13.30
CA ASN A 54 12.36 3.79 13.59
C ASN A 54 11.59 5.03 13.11
N PHE A 55 10.99 5.77 14.04
CA PHE A 55 10.27 7.02 13.78
C PHE A 55 11.10 8.11 13.11
N SER A 56 12.44 8.04 13.16
CA SER A 56 13.33 8.98 12.48
C SER A 56 13.33 8.83 10.96
N ASN A 57 12.76 7.73 10.43
CA ASN A 57 12.68 7.48 9.00
C ASN A 57 11.59 8.31 8.33
N HIS A 58 10.58 8.73 9.10
CA HIS A 58 9.41 9.46 8.59
C HIS A 58 8.81 8.74 7.37
N LEU A 59 8.69 7.42 7.47
CA LEU A 59 8.17 6.56 6.44
C LEU A 59 6.66 6.44 6.61
N PHE A 60 5.94 6.72 5.52
CA PHE A 60 4.56 6.33 5.35
C PHE A 60 4.48 5.41 4.14
N ALA A 61 3.76 4.30 4.27
CA ALA A 61 3.51 3.41 3.15
C ALA A 61 2.05 2.95 3.06
N VAL A 62 1.62 2.66 1.85
CA VAL A 62 0.46 1.81 1.55
C VAL A 62 1.01 0.59 0.83
N GLU A 63 1.06 -0.53 1.54
CA GLU A 63 1.56 -1.81 1.02
C GLU A 63 0.46 -2.61 0.33
N PHE A 64 0.86 -3.37 -0.68
CA PHE A 64 0.05 -4.33 -1.41
C PHE A 64 0.72 -5.70 -1.26
N ASP A 65 0.52 -6.30 -0.10
CA ASP A 65 1.18 -7.54 0.31
C ASP A 65 0.48 -8.77 -0.27
N THR A 66 1.28 -9.76 -0.60
CA THR A 66 0.91 -11.02 -1.24
C THR A 66 1.48 -12.25 -0.52
N VAL A 67 2.11 -12.06 0.64
CA VAL A 67 2.57 -13.11 1.57
C VAL A 67 2.11 -12.76 2.99
N GLN A 68 1.93 -13.77 3.84
CA GLN A 68 1.69 -13.54 5.27
C GLN A 68 3.00 -13.69 6.05
N ASP A 69 3.57 -12.58 6.49
CA ASP A 69 4.74 -12.51 7.35
C ASP A 69 4.30 -12.29 8.82
N PHE A 70 4.17 -13.40 9.58
CA PHE A 70 3.68 -13.37 10.98
C PHE A 70 4.48 -12.45 11.93
N GLU A 71 5.74 -12.18 11.62
CA GLU A 71 6.59 -11.30 12.42
C GLU A 71 6.19 -9.82 12.32
N PHE A 72 5.41 -9.44 11.30
CA PHE A 72 4.85 -8.10 11.13
C PHE A 72 3.34 -8.05 11.40
N GLY A 73 2.75 -9.12 11.93
CA GLY A 73 1.35 -9.12 12.36
C GLY A 73 0.33 -9.20 11.22
N ASP A 74 0.76 -9.62 10.03
CA ASP A 74 -0.09 -9.74 8.84
C ASP A 74 -1.37 -10.52 9.10
N ILE A 75 -2.50 -9.94 8.68
CA ILE A 75 -3.82 -10.52 8.91
C ILE A 75 -4.15 -11.69 7.97
N SER A 76 -3.48 -11.75 6.81
CA SER A 76 -3.69 -12.77 5.78
C SER A 76 -2.61 -12.72 4.69
N ASP A 77 -2.55 -13.76 3.86
CA ASP A 77 -1.62 -13.82 2.72
C ASP A 77 -1.75 -12.64 1.75
N ILE A 78 -2.97 -12.15 1.47
CA ILE A 78 -3.17 -11.08 0.47
C ILE A 78 -3.95 -9.95 1.10
N HIS A 79 -3.25 -8.88 1.45
CA HIS A 79 -3.83 -7.74 2.13
C HIS A 79 -3.28 -6.42 1.59
N VAL A 80 -3.98 -5.34 1.93
CA VAL A 80 -3.51 -3.97 1.75
C VAL A 80 -3.35 -3.38 3.14
N GLY A 81 -2.21 -2.76 3.37
CA GLY A 81 -1.80 -2.21 4.66
C GLY A 81 -1.54 -0.71 4.62
N ILE A 82 -1.50 -0.10 5.80
CA ILE A 82 -1.11 1.30 6.00
C ILE A 82 -0.07 1.32 7.10
N ASP A 83 1.12 1.76 6.73
CA ASP A 83 2.31 1.61 7.54
C ASP A 83 2.87 2.98 7.90
N ILE A 84 3.12 3.20 9.19
CA ILE A 84 3.72 4.44 9.69
C ILE A 84 4.97 4.09 10.49
N ASN A 85 6.12 4.26 9.84
CA ASN A 85 7.48 3.97 10.33
C ASN A 85 7.79 2.50 10.67
N ASP A 86 6.81 1.62 10.64
CA ASP A 86 6.93 0.19 10.95
C ASP A 86 6.37 -0.64 9.79
N LEU A 87 6.67 -1.94 9.74
CA LEU A 87 6.01 -2.89 8.84
C LEU A 87 4.82 -3.57 9.52
N GLU A 88 4.67 -3.44 10.84
CA GLU A 88 3.39 -3.76 11.48
C GLU A 88 2.34 -2.70 11.09
N SER A 89 1.46 -3.09 10.17
CA SER A 89 0.41 -2.26 9.61
C SER A 89 -0.48 -1.63 10.69
N ASN A 90 -0.61 -0.30 10.70
CA ASN A 90 -1.52 0.40 11.60
C ASN A 90 -2.99 0.13 11.25
N ALA A 91 -3.28 -0.14 9.98
CA ALA A 91 -4.57 -0.62 9.52
C ALA A 91 -4.41 -1.43 8.25
N SER A 92 -4.97 -2.64 8.24
CA SER A 92 -4.93 -3.54 7.09
C SER A 92 -6.29 -4.19 6.84
N VAL A 93 -6.54 -4.57 5.58
CA VAL A 93 -7.70 -5.36 5.16
C VAL A 93 -7.30 -6.33 4.06
N ASN A 94 -7.95 -7.49 3.99
CA ASN A 94 -7.77 -8.40 2.86
C ASN A 94 -8.07 -7.68 1.55
N ALA A 95 -7.20 -7.87 0.56
CA ALA A 95 -7.34 -7.23 -0.73
C ALA A 95 -8.68 -7.61 -1.36
N SER A 96 -9.43 -6.60 -1.81
CA SER A 96 -10.78 -6.80 -2.33
C SER A 96 -11.15 -5.72 -3.34
N TYR A 97 -12.30 -5.86 -3.97
CA TYR A 97 -12.90 -4.82 -4.78
C TYR A 97 -14.42 -4.96 -4.72
N PHE A 98 -15.14 -3.96 -5.20
CA PHE A 98 -16.59 -4.04 -5.31
C PHE A 98 -16.99 -4.25 -6.77
N SER A 99 -17.71 -5.33 -7.07
CA SER A 99 -18.17 -5.61 -8.43
C SER A 99 -19.29 -4.67 -8.88
N GLU A 100 -19.21 -4.20 -10.12
CA GLU A 100 -20.20 -3.29 -10.71
C GLU A 100 -21.59 -3.92 -10.86
N GLU A 101 -21.65 -5.22 -11.12
CA GLU A 101 -22.91 -5.92 -11.42
C GLU A 101 -23.88 -5.97 -10.22
N ASN A 102 -23.34 -6.11 -9.01
CA ASN A 102 -24.15 -6.38 -7.81
C ASN A 102 -23.66 -5.64 -6.55
N PHE A 103 -22.65 -4.78 -6.65
CA PHE A 103 -22.08 -4.00 -5.55
C PHE A 103 -21.59 -4.84 -4.37
N THR A 104 -21.22 -6.10 -4.62
CA THR A 104 -20.72 -7.00 -3.58
C THR A 104 -19.21 -6.90 -3.45
N LYS A 105 -18.71 -7.02 -2.22
CA LYS A 105 -17.27 -7.11 -1.94
C LYS A 105 -16.76 -8.47 -2.40
N GLN A 106 -15.78 -8.46 -3.29
CA GLN A 106 -15.12 -9.63 -3.86
C GLN A 106 -13.67 -9.65 -3.44
N ASN A 107 -13.13 -10.83 -3.12
CA ASN A 107 -11.71 -10.99 -2.83
C ASN A 107 -10.88 -10.71 -4.08
N LEU A 108 -9.76 -10.00 -3.92
CA LEU A 108 -8.87 -9.65 -5.01
C LEU A 108 -7.53 -10.36 -4.82
N PHE A 109 -7.24 -11.30 -5.71
CA PHE A 109 -5.89 -11.84 -5.85
C PHE A 109 -5.02 -10.83 -6.59
N LEU A 110 -4.06 -10.21 -5.92
CA LEU A 110 -3.18 -9.20 -6.53
C LEU A 110 -2.31 -9.80 -7.64
N GLN A 111 -1.85 -11.04 -7.46
CA GLN A 111 -1.02 -11.82 -8.40
C GLN A 111 -1.80 -12.42 -9.58
N CYS A 112 -2.92 -11.81 -10.00
CA CYS A 112 -3.78 -12.34 -11.05
C CYS A 112 -3.37 -11.95 -12.48
N GLY A 113 -2.32 -11.13 -12.64
CA GLY A 113 -1.88 -10.60 -13.93
C GLY A 113 -2.83 -9.61 -14.61
N LYS A 114 -3.98 -9.30 -14.00
CA LYS A 114 -4.91 -8.28 -14.48
C LYS A 114 -4.46 -6.90 -14.03
N THR A 115 -4.89 -5.88 -14.77
CA THR A 115 -4.71 -4.48 -14.37
C THR A 115 -5.64 -4.15 -13.20
N ILE A 116 -5.04 -3.78 -12.08
CA ILE A 116 -5.67 -3.27 -10.87
C ILE A 116 -5.35 -1.78 -10.79
N GLN A 117 -6.36 -0.97 -10.47
CA GLN A 117 -6.19 0.45 -10.22
C GLN A 117 -6.35 0.73 -8.73
N ALA A 118 -5.40 1.48 -8.18
CA ALA A 118 -5.39 1.94 -6.80
C ALA A 118 -5.57 3.46 -6.75
N TRP A 119 -6.28 3.92 -5.72
CA TRP A 119 -6.34 5.32 -5.32
C TRP A 119 -6.03 5.45 -3.83
N ILE A 120 -5.25 6.46 -3.50
CA ILE A 120 -4.88 6.83 -2.13
C ILE A 120 -5.19 8.31 -1.97
N ASP A 121 -6.20 8.60 -1.15
CA ASP A 121 -6.72 9.95 -0.93
C ASP A 121 -6.58 10.31 0.55
N TYR A 122 -5.90 11.41 0.85
CA TYR A 122 -5.71 11.94 2.19
C TYR A 122 -6.33 13.32 2.35
N ASP A 123 -7.15 13.48 3.40
CA ASP A 123 -7.76 14.75 3.81
C ASP A 123 -7.33 15.11 5.24
N SER A 124 -6.37 16.03 5.37
CA SER A 124 -5.89 16.50 6.68
C SER A 124 -6.94 17.26 7.50
N SER A 125 -8.00 17.81 6.87
CA SER A 125 -9.08 18.46 7.63
C SER A 125 -9.90 17.46 8.44
N ARG A 126 -9.89 16.19 7.99
CA ARG A 126 -10.56 15.06 8.63
C ARG A 126 -9.59 14.07 9.25
N ASN A 127 -8.27 14.26 9.05
CA ASN A 127 -7.23 13.28 9.34
C ASN A 127 -7.58 11.90 8.75
N LEU A 128 -8.01 11.87 7.49
CA LEU A 128 -8.60 10.68 6.90
C LEU A 128 -7.84 10.23 5.66
N LEU A 129 -7.35 9.01 5.68
CA LEU A 129 -6.78 8.32 4.53
C LEU A 129 -7.77 7.28 4.01
N ASN A 130 -8.02 7.31 2.70
CA ASN A 130 -8.82 6.32 1.99
C ASN A 130 -7.97 5.59 0.97
N VAL A 131 -8.04 4.26 1.00
CA VAL A 131 -7.45 3.40 -0.02
C VAL A 131 -8.56 2.65 -0.75
N THR A 132 -8.55 2.73 -2.07
CA THR A 132 -9.54 2.08 -2.94
C THR A 132 -8.83 1.25 -4.00
N LEU A 133 -9.32 0.02 -4.23
CA LEU A 133 -8.92 -0.81 -5.36
C LEU A 133 -10.10 -1.03 -6.30
N SER A 134 -9.79 -1.14 -7.59
CA SER A 134 -10.71 -1.59 -8.62
C SER A 134 -10.00 -2.48 -9.63
N ILE A 135 -10.72 -3.44 -10.20
CA ILE A 135 -10.26 -4.15 -11.39
C ILE A 135 -10.74 -3.36 -12.60
N CYS A 136 -9.83 -3.05 -13.53
CA CYS A 136 -10.20 -2.31 -14.74
C CYS A 136 -11.05 -3.21 -15.67
N ILE A 137 -12.38 -3.18 -15.52
CA ILE A 137 -13.31 -3.96 -16.35
C ILE A 137 -14.13 -3.05 -17.31
N GLY A 138 -14.15 -1.72 -17.13
CA GLY A 138 -14.90 -0.83 -18.03
C GLY A 138 -14.96 0.64 -17.62
N ILE A 139 -15.75 1.43 -18.37
CA ILE A 139 -15.84 2.90 -18.35
C ILE A 139 -16.39 3.47 -17.01
N LEU A 140 -16.92 2.65 -16.12
CA LEU A 140 -17.57 3.05 -14.86
C LEU A 140 -16.87 2.44 -13.64
N VAL A 141 -15.74 3.00 -13.25
CA VAL A 141 -15.09 2.60 -11.99
C VAL A 141 -15.98 2.99 -10.81
N LEU A 142 -16.58 2.00 -10.14
CA LEU A 142 -17.14 2.21 -8.81
C LEU A 142 -16.03 2.28 -7.77
N MET A 143 -15.64 3.49 -7.40
CA MET A 143 -14.68 3.73 -6.35
C MET A 143 -15.35 3.56 -4.98
N ARG A 144 -15.17 2.38 -4.36
CA ARG A 144 -15.57 2.13 -2.98
C ARG A 144 -14.34 1.92 -2.11
N VAL A 145 -14.22 2.75 -1.09
CA VAL A 145 -13.12 2.71 -0.12
C VAL A 145 -13.06 1.32 0.53
N MET A 146 -11.87 0.71 0.49
CA MET A 146 -11.59 -0.54 1.18
C MET A 146 -11.05 -0.30 2.58
N ILE A 147 -10.11 0.64 2.70
CA ILE A 147 -9.52 1.05 3.97
C ILE A 147 -9.85 2.51 4.20
N ASN A 148 -10.52 2.77 5.31
CA ASN A 148 -10.80 4.10 5.83
C ASN A 148 -10.05 4.21 7.15
N PHE A 149 -8.94 4.96 7.16
CA PHE A 149 -8.05 5.02 8.30
C PHE A 149 -7.89 6.46 8.79
N SER A 150 -8.11 6.66 10.09
CA SER A 150 -7.94 7.95 10.73
C SER A 150 -6.49 8.12 11.14
N CYS A 151 -5.74 8.98 10.45
CA CYS A 151 -4.33 9.26 10.75
C CYS A 151 -3.96 10.72 10.52
N SER A 152 -3.07 11.23 11.36
CA SER A 152 -2.44 12.53 11.14
C SER A 152 -1.07 12.32 10.52
N LEU A 153 -0.91 12.75 9.27
CA LEU A 153 0.39 12.85 8.64
C LEU A 153 0.90 14.26 8.99
N SER A 154 1.86 14.33 9.92
CA SER A 154 2.48 15.61 10.34
C SER A 154 3.04 16.35 9.12
N PRO A 155 3.03 17.70 9.07
CA PRO A 155 3.76 18.47 8.05
C PRO A 155 5.23 18.05 7.91
N ASP A 156 5.85 17.57 8.99
CA ASP A 156 7.20 17.00 9.00
C ASP A 156 7.38 15.74 8.14
N ASN A 157 6.27 15.09 7.76
CA ASN A 157 6.20 13.94 6.86
C ASN A 157 5.79 14.36 5.42
N VAL A 158 5.51 15.64 5.14
CA VAL A 158 4.95 16.03 3.82
C VAL A 158 5.48 17.35 3.23
N ASP A 159 6.08 18.24 4.03
CA ASP A 159 6.78 19.44 3.53
C ASP A 159 8.24 19.10 3.16
N GLY A 160 8.58 19.22 1.86
CA GLY A 160 9.92 18.93 1.33
C GLY A 160 10.22 17.44 1.10
N VAL A 161 9.17 16.64 0.91
CA VAL A 161 9.21 15.16 0.97
C VAL A 161 9.00 14.56 -0.42
N ASP A 162 9.76 13.51 -0.74
CA ASP A 162 9.65 12.82 -2.03
C ASP A 162 8.48 11.83 -1.99
N MET A 163 7.53 12.00 -2.89
CA MET A 163 6.49 10.99 -3.15
C MET A 163 7.03 10.00 -4.20
N THR A 164 7.29 8.77 -3.78
CA THR A 164 7.86 7.74 -4.67
C THR A 164 7.06 6.45 -4.55
N LEU A 165 6.66 5.93 -5.71
CA LEU A 165 6.22 4.54 -5.79
C LEU A 165 7.45 3.65 -5.74
N ILE A 166 7.58 2.85 -4.68
CA ILE A 166 8.66 1.87 -4.55
C ILE A 166 8.05 0.52 -4.90
N ALA A 167 8.23 0.16 -6.17
CA ALA A 167 7.90 -1.16 -6.65
C ALA A 167 9.10 -2.08 -6.44
N GLU A 168 8.99 -3.04 -5.54
CA GLU A 168 9.90 -4.18 -5.51
C GLU A 168 9.14 -5.48 -5.78
N LEU A 169 8.76 -5.69 -7.04
CA LEU A 169 8.39 -7.02 -7.53
C LEU A 169 9.68 -7.80 -7.78
N LEU A 170 10.31 -8.28 -6.71
CA LEU A 170 11.43 -9.21 -6.86
C LEU A 170 10.95 -10.62 -7.17
N GLN A 171 11.61 -11.15 -8.19
CA GLN A 171 11.50 -12.46 -8.84
C GLN A 171 12.14 -13.56 -7.99
#